data_AF-A0A410PZ98-F1
#
_entry.id   AF-A0A410PZ98-F1
#
_cell.length_a   1.000
_cell.length_b   1.000
_cell.length_c   1.000
_cell.angle_alpha   90.00
_cell.angle_beta   90.00
_cell.angle_gamma   90.00
#
_symmetry.space_group_name_H-M   'P 1'
#
loop_
_entity.id
_entity.type
_entity.pdbx_description
1 polymer ?
#
loop_
_entity_poly.entity_id
_entity_poly.type
_entity_poly.pdbx_seq_one_letter_code
_entity_poly.pdbx_strand_id
1 'polypeptide(L)'
;MPEKSAAPNGRGRIYLMDELRGFAVFCMVFYHGFYTFGYLFGNDVGIYFFRFFMPAEPFFAGMFLFISGIASNLTHSNLARGTKLLAVALGVTLVTWIFLPEDVITFGVLHFLAVCMILFGLLKPYADRFRFSWVPVLVCFALYFLTRGVPYGTLGCGRGLGIPLPEGLYASAWLAPLGFPGPGFESSDYFPMLPWIFVFAAGTFVGKLAGAGRFPEIAYRSQVPVLSWFGRHALVLYLFHQPVIYGLCLLLKQAASYFS
;
A
#
# COMPACT_ATOMS: atom_id res chain seq x y z
N MET A 1 11.93 11.68 51.38
CA MET A 1 11.72 12.32 50.07
C MET A 1 11.38 11.24 49.07
N PRO A 2 10.15 11.12 48.57
CA PRO A 2 9.85 10.12 47.57
C PRO A 2 10.45 10.56 46.23
N GLU A 3 11.32 9.68 45.72
CA GLU A 3 11.95 9.76 44.42
C GLU A 3 10.88 9.93 43.34
N LYS A 4 10.96 11.07 42.64
CA LYS A 4 10.09 11.40 41.52
C LYS A 4 10.40 10.40 40.41
N SER A 5 9.62 9.32 40.33
CA SER A 5 9.61 8.40 39.19
C SER A 5 9.34 9.24 37.94
N ALA A 6 10.42 9.53 37.20
CA ALA A 6 10.33 10.11 35.88
C ALA A 6 9.59 9.10 35.00
N ALA A 7 8.39 9.46 34.56
CA ALA A 7 7.70 8.70 33.53
C ALA A 7 8.66 8.52 32.33
N PRO A 8 8.86 7.30 31.81
CA PRO A 8 9.77 7.09 30.69
C PRO A 8 9.22 7.83 29.46
N ASN A 9 9.89 8.93 29.10
CA ASN A 9 9.67 9.64 27.85
C ASN A 9 9.91 8.68 26.68
N GLY A 10 8.86 8.41 25.89
CA GLY A 10 8.92 7.85 24.54
C GLY A 10 9.35 6.38 24.47
N ARG A 11 8.38 5.46 24.39
CA ARG A 11 8.67 4.07 23.97
C ARG A 11 9.37 4.09 22.59
N GLY A 12 10.45 3.32 22.47
CA GLY A 12 11.36 3.30 21.31
C GLY A 12 10.74 2.85 20.00
N ARG A 13 11.57 2.75 18.96
CA ARG A 13 11.18 2.35 17.60
C ARG A 13 10.40 1.02 17.59
N ILE A 14 9.31 0.96 16.82
CA ILE A 14 8.50 -0.26 16.65
C ILE A 14 9.08 -1.07 15.48
N TYR A 15 10.01 -1.98 15.76
CA TYR A 15 10.71 -2.78 14.75
C TYR A 15 9.77 -3.70 13.96
N LEU A 16 8.74 -4.25 14.60
CA LEU A 16 7.78 -5.14 13.93
C LEU A 16 7.05 -4.45 12.77
N MET A 17 6.77 -3.14 12.88
CA MET A 17 6.16 -2.39 11.78
C MET A 17 7.10 -2.29 10.57
N ASP A 18 8.39 -2.09 10.82
CA ASP A 18 9.39 -2.07 9.76
C ASP A 18 9.54 -3.47 9.13
N GLU A 19 9.58 -4.53 9.96
CA GLU A 19 9.70 -5.91 9.47
C GLU A 19 8.50 -6.35 8.62
N LEU A 20 7.28 -6.07 9.05
CA LEU A 20 6.08 -6.37 8.27
C LEU A 20 6.00 -5.54 6.99
N ARG A 21 6.40 -4.26 7.03
CA ARG A 21 6.50 -3.44 5.81
C ARG A 21 7.56 -3.99 4.86
N GLY A 22 8.71 -4.41 5.39
CA GLY A 22 9.78 -5.00 4.61
C GLY A 22 9.39 -6.33 3.98
N PHE A 23 8.63 -7.16 4.72
CA PHE A 23 8.03 -8.37 4.19
C PHE A 23 7.07 -8.07 3.03
N ALA A 24 6.20 -7.07 3.18
CA ALA A 24 5.29 -6.68 2.10
C ALA A 24 6.03 -6.20 0.84
N VAL A 25 7.08 -5.39 1.01
CA VAL A 25 7.93 -4.94 -0.10
C VAL A 25 8.68 -6.09 -0.74
N PHE A 26 9.22 -7.01 0.06
CA PHE A 26 9.88 -8.22 -0.42
C PHE A 26 8.91 -9.04 -1.30
N CYS A 27 7.71 -9.35 -0.82
CA CYS A 27 6.69 -10.06 -1.59
C CYS A 27 6.32 -9.33 -2.90
N MET A 28 6.18 -8.00 -2.85
CA MET A 28 5.90 -7.18 -4.03
C MET A 28 7.00 -7.30 -5.10
N VAL A 29 8.28 -7.31 -4.71
CA VAL A 29 9.41 -7.47 -5.63
C VAL A 29 9.36 -8.83 -6.34
N PHE A 30 9.10 -9.92 -5.60
CA PHE A 30 8.96 -11.25 -6.20
C PHE A 30 7.75 -11.35 -7.12
N TYR A 31 6.62 -10.77 -6.73
CA TYR A 31 5.40 -10.75 -7.53
C TYR A 31 5.66 -10.12 -8.91
N HIS A 32 6.24 -8.92 -8.95
CA HIS A 32 6.58 -8.23 -10.20
C HIS A 32 7.72 -8.92 -10.96
N GLY A 33 8.66 -9.54 -10.23
CA GLY A 33 9.72 -10.35 -10.81
C GLY A 33 9.16 -11.52 -11.62
N PHE A 34 8.23 -12.28 -11.05
CA PHE A 34 7.56 -13.39 -11.74
C PHE A 34 6.69 -12.93 -12.90
N TYR A 35 5.96 -11.81 -12.74
CA TYR A 35 5.21 -11.20 -13.85
C TYR A 35 6.11 -10.88 -15.04
N THR A 36 7.20 -10.14 -14.78
CA THR A 36 8.13 -9.67 -15.81
C THR A 36 8.82 -10.86 -16.48
N PHE A 37 9.37 -11.78 -15.70
CA PHE A 37 10.04 -12.96 -16.24
C PHE A 37 9.07 -13.88 -17.02
N GLY A 38 7.84 -14.01 -16.56
CA GLY A 38 6.81 -14.82 -17.18
C GLY A 38 6.27 -14.24 -18.48
N TYR A 39 5.63 -13.08 -18.40
CA TYR A 39 4.90 -12.50 -19.55
C TYR A 39 5.81 -11.72 -20.50
N LEU A 40 6.80 -11.00 -19.99
CA LEU A 40 7.64 -10.13 -20.82
C LEU A 40 8.82 -10.87 -21.46
N PHE A 41 9.29 -11.94 -20.81
CA PHE A 41 10.39 -12.78 -21.31
C PHE A 41 9.94 -14.17 -21.76
N GLY A 42 8.63 -14.48 -21.71
CA GLY A 42 8.04 -15.69 -22.26
C GLY A 42 8.41 -16.97 -21.52
N ASN A 43 8.63 -16.90 -20.20
CA ASN A 43 9.05 -18.05 -19.40
C ASN A 43 7.86 -18.71 -18.65
N ASP A 44 7.58 -19.97 -18.95
CA ASP A 44 6.47 -20.71 -18.34
C ASP A 44 6.59 -20.87 -16.81
N VAL A 45 7.81 -21.01 -16.28
CA VAL A 45 8.06 -21.09 -14.83
C VAL A 45 7.71 -19.76 -14.16
N GLY A 46 8.04 -18.63 -14.81
CA GLY A 46 7.63 -17.30 -14.34
C GLY A 46 6.11 -17.15 -14.29
N ILE A 47 5.40 -17.59 -15.33
CA ILE A 47 3.93 -17.55 -15.38
C ILE A 47 3.32 -18.42 -14.27
N TYR A 48 3.88 -19.62 -14.03
CA TYR A 48 3.44 -20.51 -12.97
C TYR A 48 3.55 -19.84 -11.58
N PHE A 49 4.73 -19.33 -11.24
CA PHE A 49 4.94 -18.67 -9.94
C PHE A 49 4.11 -17.41 -9.78
N PHE A 50 3.94 -16.62 -10.84
CA PHE A 50 3.06 -15.45 -10.83
C PHE A 50 1.62 -15.84 -10.50
N ARG A 51 1.07 -16.86 -11.18
CA ARG A 51 -0.30 -17.35 -10.93
C ARG A 51 -0.47 -17.93 -9.54
N PHE A 52 0.54 -18.64 -9.03
CA PHE A 52 0.56 -19.16 -7.67
C PHE A 52 0.56 -18.03 -6.63
N PHE A 53 1.29 -16.94 -6.88
CA PHE A 53 1.47 -15.84 -5.95
C PHE A 53 0.40 -14.74 -6.06
N MET A 54 -0.32 -14.65 -7.18
CA MET A 54 -1.36 -13.65 -7.44
C MET A 54 -2.42 -13.52 -6.34
N PRO A 55 -2.95 -14.62 -5.74
CA PRO A 55 -3.90 -14.49 -4.64
C PRO A 55 -3.33 -13.79 -3.39
N ALA A 56 -2.00 -13.77 -3.23
CA ALA A 56 -1.32 -13.15 -2.09
C ALA A 56 -1.19 -11.62 -2.24
N GLU A 57 -1.30 -11.08 -3.46
CA GLU A 57 -1.12 -9.66 -3.76
C GLU A 57 -1.97 -8.72 -2.90
N PRO A 58 -3.30 -8.93 -2.78
CA PRO A 58 -4.14 -8.05 -1.96
C PRO A 58 -3.76 -8.04 -0.48
N PHE A 59 -3.16 -9.14 0.02
CA PHE A 59 -2.79 -9.26 1.43
C PHE A 59 -1.55 -8.46 1.77
N PHE A 60 -0.48 -8.56 0.98
CA PHE A 60 0.72 -7.76 1.26
C PHE A 60 0.52 -6.28 0.94
N ALA A 61 -0.27 -5.95 -0.08
CA ALA A 61 -0.67 -4.58 -0.35
C ALA A 61 -1.51 -4.03 0.82
N GLY A 62 -2.55 -4.76 1.25
CA GLY A 62 -3.36 -4.40 2.40
C GLY A 62 -2.54 -4.22 3.68
N MET A 63 -1.58 -5.10 3.95
CA MET A 63 -0.64 -4.98 5.07
C MET A 63 0.17 -3.69 4.99
N PHE A 64 0.71 -3.35 3.81
CA PHE A 64 1.48 -2.13 3.59
C PHE A 64 0.64 -0.86 3.84
N LEU A 65 -0.60 -0.85 3.35
CA LEU A 65 -1.55 0.26 3.56
C LEU A 65 -1.95 0.40 5.03
N PHE A 66 -2.24 -0.70 5.70
CA PHE A 66 -2.58 -0.73 7.12
C PHE A 66 -1.43 -0.22 8.00
N ILE A 67 -0.20 -0.68 7.77
CA ILE A 67 1.00 -0.20 8.47
C ILE A 67 1.23 1.29 8.20
N SER A 68 0.98 1.74 6.98
CA SER A 68 1.06 3.16 6.63
C SER A 68 0.07 4.01 7.43
N GLY A 69 -1.16 3.50 7.66
CA GLY A 69 -2.14 4.11 8.54
C GLY A 69 -1.70 4.13 10.02
N ILE A 70 -1.13 3.05 10.54
CA ILE A 70 -0.56 3.03 11.90
C ILE A 70 0.53 4.11 12.03
N ALA A 71 1.46 4.15 11.08
CA ALA A 71 2.57 5.09 11.06
C ALA A 71 2.12 6.56 11.02
N SER A 72 0.94 6.86 10.49
CA SER A 72 0.38 8.21 10.50
C SER A 72 0.11 8.77 11.90
N ASN A 73 -0.09 7.93 12.92
CA ASN A 73 -0.21 8.41 14.31
C ASN A 73 1.13 8.70 14.97
N LEU A 74 2.24 8.21 14.40
CA LEU A 74 3.58 8.32 14.96
C LEU A 74 4.39 9.48 14.35
N THR A 75 3.87 10.09 13.28
CA THR A 75 4.57 11.17 12.58
C THR A 75 4.15 12.54 13.11
N HIS A 76 5.06 13.51 13.05
CA HIS A 76 4.79 14.88 13.50
C HIS A 76 3.83 15.63 12.56
N SER A 77 4.01 15.52 11.24
CA SER A 77 3.14 16.15 10.24
C SER A 77 2.80 15.19 9.10
N ASN A 78 1.55 14.72 9.08
CA ASN A 78 1.03 13.89 7.98
C ASN A 78 0.81 14.70 6.71
N LEU A 79 0.42 15.98 6.82
CA LEU A 79 0.28 16.88 5.67
C LEU A 79 1.60 16.98 4.90
N ALA A 80 2.70 17.31 5.59
CA ALA A 80 4.00 17.48 4.96
C ALA A 80 4.52 16.17 4.36
N ARG A 81 4.28 15.03 5.02
CA ARG A 81 4.67 13.71 4.49
C ARG A 81 3.83 13.34 3.27
N GLY A 82 2.51 13.55 3.33
CA GLY A 82 1.58 13.26 2.25
C GLY A 82 1.82 14.13 1.02
N THR A 83 2.09 15.43 1.18
CA THR A 83 2.42 16.33 0.05
C THR A 83 3.75 15.97 -0.61
N LYS A 84 4.79 15.63 0.17
CA LYS A 84 6.05 15.10 -0.37
C LYS A 84 5.82 13.81 -1.16
N LEU A 85 5.01 12.89 -0.62
CA LEU A 85 4.70 11.63 -1.31
C LEU A 85 3.87 11.89 -2.58
N LEU A 86 2.96 12.86 -2.57
CA LEU A 86 2.20 13.26 -3.75
C LEU A 86 3.13 13.79 -4.85
N ALA A 87 4.10 14.64 -4.50
CA ALA A 87 5.11 15.12 -5.46
C ALA A 87 5.91 13.96 -6.06
N VAL A 88 6.29 12.96 -5.26
CA VAL A 88 6.95 11.74 -5.77
C VAL A 88 6.01 10.95 -6.69
N ALA A 89 4.74 10.77 -6.31
CA ALA A 89 3.75 10.05 -7.10
C ALA A 89 3.52 10.70 -8.47
N LEU A 90 3.36 12.03 -8.50
CA LEU A 90 3.26 12.80 -9.74
C LEU A 90 4.54 12.72 -10.59
N GLY A 91 5.71 12.68 -9.94
CA GLY A 91 6.98 12.42 -10.62
C GLY A 91 7.02 11.05 -11.29
N VAL A 92 6.51 10.00 -10.62
CA VAL A 92 6.37 8.66 -11.21
C VAL A 92 5.40 8.67 -12.39
N THR A 93 4.26 9.36 -12.28
CA THR A 93 3.33 9.52 -13.42
C THR A 93 3.98 10.23 -14.59
N LEU A 94 4.74 11.30 -14.35
CA LEU A 94 5.45 12.03 -15.41
C LEU A 94 6.50 11.16 -16.10
N VAL A 95 7.31 10.44 -15.31
CA VAL A 95 8.36 9.55 -15.85
C VAL A 95 7.73 8.41 -16.64
N THR A 96 6.71 7.75 -16.10
CA THR A 96 6.02 6.66 -16.82
C THR A 96 5.33 7.17 -18.07
N TRP A 97 4.68 8.33 -18.03
CA TRP A 97 4.06 8.94 -19.21
C TRP A 97 5.07 9.25 -20.34
N ILE A 98 6.29 9.69 -20.02
CA ILE A 98 7.32 10.01 -21.02
C ILE A 98 8.00 8.75 -21.58
N PHE A 99 8.34 7.79 -20.72
CA PHE A 99 9.21 6.67 -21.08
C PHE A 99 8.46 5.35 -21.34
N LEU A 100 7.27 5.17 -20.75
CA LEU A 100 6.44 3.97 -20.84
C LEU A 100 4.94 4.35 -20.96
N PRO A 101 4.52 4.96 -22.08
CA PRO A 101 3.14 5.46 -22.23
C PRO A 101 2.08 4.35 -22.16
N GLU A 102 2.42 3.12 -22.57
CA GLU A 102 1.55 1.93 -22.44
C GLU A 102 1.39 1.46 -21.00
N ASP A 103 2.34 1.82 -20.11
CA ASP A 103 2.35 1.42 -18.70
C ASP A 103 2.24 2.63 -17.75
N VAL A 104 1.52 3.66 -18.18
CA VAL A 104 1.40 4.90 -17.40
C VAL A 104 0.72 4.65 -16.06
N ILE A 105 1.32 5.15 -14.98
CA ILE A 105 0.72 5.05 -13.64
C ILE A 105 -0.05 6.34 -13.37
N THR A 106 -1.33 6.37 -13.74
CA THR A 106 -2.21 7.52 -13.53
C THR A 106 -2.72 7.61 -12.10
N PHE A 107 -3.04 6.47 -11.47
CA PHE A 107 -3.47 6.43 -10.06
C PHE A 107 -3.08 5.12 -9.36
N GLY A 108 -1.84 5.07 -8.88
CA GLY A 108 -1.29 3.95 -8.12
C GLY A 108 -1.27 4.11 -6.59
N VAL A 109 -0.60 3.16 -5.91
CA VAL A 109 -0.55 3.08 -4.45
C VAL A 109 0.06 4.33 -3.79
N LEU A 110 1.01 5.00 -4.47
CA LEU A 110 1.64 6.22 -3.96
C LEU A 110 0.66 7.41 -3.95
N HIS A 111 -0.17 7.54 -4.99
CA HIS A 111 -1.23 8.54 -5.05
C HIS A 111 -2.26 8.30 -3.95
N PHE A 112 -2.69 7.04 -3.82
CA PHE A 112 -3.61 6.61 -2.77
C PHE A 112 -3.09 6.97 -1.37
N LEU A 113 -1.84 6.58 -1.06
CA LEU A 113 -1.24 6.82 0.24
C LEU A 113 -1.04 8.31 0.52
N ALA A 114 -0.66 9.10 -0.50
CA ALA A 114 -0.51 10.53 -0.36
C ALA A 114 -1.82 11.21 0.01
N VAL A 115 -2.91 10.89 -0.71
CA VAL A 115 -4.25 11.41 -0.44
C VAL A 115 -4.72 10.98 0.96
N CYS A 116 -4.55 9.71 1.32
CA CYS A 116 -4.93 9.20 2.64
C CYS A 116 -4.17 9.91 3.79
N MET A 117 -2.87 10.16 3.63
CA MET A 117 -2.08 10.88 4.63
C MET A 117 -2.49 12.35 4.75
N ILE A 118 -2.76 13.04 3.63
CA ILE A 118 -3.25 14.42 3.64
C ILE A 118 -4.62 14.47 4.33
N LEU A 119 -5.55 13.61 3.92
CA LEU A 119 -6.89 13.52 4.50
C LEU A 119 -6.83 13.24 6.01
N PHE A 120 -6.02 12.26 6.43
CA PHE A 120 -5.86 11.96 7.85
C PHE A 120 -5.24 13.12 8.62
N GLY A 121 -4.25 13.82 8.06
CA GLY A 121 -3.66 14.97 8.72
C GLY A 121 -4.64 16.14 8.88
N LEU A 122 -5.54 16.36 7.92
CA LEU A 122 -6.61 17.36 8.01
C LEU A 122 -7.68 16.96 9.05
N LEU A 123 -8.01 15.68 9.11
CA LEU A 123 -9.00 15.13 10.05
C LEU A 123 -8.40 14.84 11.44
N LYS A 124 -7.07 14.94 11.61
CA LYS A 124 -6.37 14.59 12.84
C LYS A 124 -6.92 15.28 14.10
N PRO A 125 -7.22 16.60 14.10
CA PRO A 125 -7.77 17.27 15.27
C PRO A 125 -9.09 16.66 15.75
N TYR A 126 -9.93 16.21 14.83
CA TYR A 126 -11.18 15.52 15.13
C TYR A 126 -10.93 14.07 15.57
N ALA A 127 -10.00 13.38 14.90
CA ALA A 127 -9.65 12.01 15.21
C ALA A 127 -9.05 11.86 16.62
N ASP A 128 -8.23 12.81 17.06
CA ASP A 128 -7.57 12.81 18.37
C ASP A 128 -8.56 12.99 19.54
N ARG A 129 -9.75 13.55 19.29
CA ARG A 129 -10.80 13.70 20.31
C ARG A 129 -11.32 12.35 20.82
N PHE A 130 -11.22 11.30 20.02
CA PHE A 130 -11.72 9.98 20.34
C PHE A 130 -10.60 9.09 20.90
N ARG A 131 -10.86 8.38 22.01
CA ARG A 131 -9.96 7.32 22.49
C ARG A 131 -10.00 6.10 21.56
N PHE A 132 -9.00 5.22 21.69
CA PHE A 132 -8.98 3.95 20.96
C PHE A 132 -10.21 3.10 21.31
N SER A 133 -10.85 2.53 20.28
CA SER A 133 -11.92 1.55 20.39
C SER A 133 -11.79 0.56 19.23
N TRP A 134 -12.20 -0.70 19.45
CA TRP A 134 -12.26 -1.71 18.39
C TRP A 134 -13.45 -1.51 17.44
N VAL A 135 -14.47 -0.74 17.85
CA VAL A 135 -15.68 -0.53 17.03
C VAL A 135 -15.36 0.11 15.68
N PRO A 136 -14.60 1.23 15.57
CA PRO A 136 -14.23 1.79 14.27
C PRO A 136 -13.40 0.84 13.40
N VAL A 137 -12.57 -0.01 14.00
CA VAL A 137 -11.77 -1.01 13.26
C VAL A 137 -12.69 -2.05 12.62
N LEU A 138 -13.67 -2.56 13.38
CA LEU A 138 -14.67 -3.51 12.88
C LEU A 138 -15.58 -2.87 11.82
N VAL A 139 -15.94 -1.59 11.98
CA VAL A 139 -16.70 -0.83 10.97
C VAL A 139 -15.88 -0.68 9.69
N CYS A 140 -14.60 -0.33 9.76
CA CYS A 140 -13.72 -0.27 8.59
C CYS A 140 -13.62 -1.64 7.92
N PHE A 141 -13.50 -2.73 8.69
CA PHE A 141 -13.49 -4.08 8.14
C PHE A 141 -14.79 -4.39 7.39
N ALA A 142 -15.96 -4.14 8.00
CA ALA A 142 -17.26 -4.34 7.35
C ALA A 142 -17.41 -3.49 6.08
N LEU A 143 -17.02 -2.22 6.12
CA LEU A 143 -17.06 -1.31 4.96
C LEU A 143 -16.10 -1.74 3.85
N TYR A 144 -14.92 -2.29 4.18
CA TYR A 144 -14.00 -2.86 3.20
C TYR A 144 -14.67 -4.00 2.42
N PHE A 145 -15.29 -4.97 3.11
CA PHE A 145 -15.99 -6.08 2.45
C PHE A 145 -17.20 -5.62 1.66
N LEU A 146 -17.94 -4.63 2.17
CA LEU A 146 -19.10 -4.05 1.48
C LEU A 146 -18.69 -3.31 0.19
N THR A 147 -17.55 -2.63 0.18
CA THR A 147 -17.12 -1.81 -0.96
C THR A 147 -16.09 -2.51 -1.85
N ARG A 148 -15.71 -3.75 -1.54
CA ARG A 148 -14.72 -4.51 -2.31
C ARG A 148 -15.11 -4.70 -3.78
N GLY A 149 -16.40 -4.83 -4.05
CA GLY A 149 -16.93 -4.96 -5.41
C GLY A 149 -16.97 -3.64 -6.20
N VAL A 150 -16.72 -2.48 -5.59
CA VAL A 150 -16.95 -1.16 -6.20
C VAL A 150 -16.11 -0.97 -7.47
N PRO A 151 -14.81 -1.32 -7.53
CA PRO A 151 -14.06 -1.25 -8.79
C PRO A 151 -14.61 -2.14 -9.91
N TYR A 152 -15.44 -3.13 -9.58
CA TYR A 152 -16.05 -4.09 -10.50
C TYR A 152 -17.55 -3.85 -10.75
N GLY A 153 -18.11 -2.70 -10.35
CA GLY A 153 -19.51 -2.38 -10.61
C GLY A 153 -20.52 -2.92 -9.59
N THR A 154 -20.09 -3.44 -8.44
CA THR A 154 -21.00 -4.06 -7.45
C THR A 154 -20.76 -3.57 -6.03
N LEU A 155 -21.81 -3.44 -5.24
CA LEU A 155 -21.73 -3.20 -3.80
C LEU A 155 -21.96 -4.51 -3.06
N GLY A 156 -20.95 -5.01 -2.33
CA GLY A 156 -20.98 -6.25 -1.57
C GLY A 156 -19.68 -7.08 -1.69
N CYS A 157 -19.70 -8.28 -1.11
CA CYS A 157 -18.54 -9.17 -0.99
C CYS A 157 -18.02 -9.79 -2.32
N GLY A 158 -18.53 -9.36 -3.48
CA GLY A 158 -18.13 -9.88 -4.79
C GLY A 158 -18.73 -11.26 -5.13
N ARG A 159 -18.98 -11.48 -6.43
CA ARG A 159 -19.57 -12.68 -7.07
C ARG A 159 -20.84 -13.23 -6.41
N GLY A 160 -22.00 -12.72 -6.86
CA GLY A 160 -23.32 -13.33 -6.65
C GLY A 160 -24.18 -12.72 -5.53
N LEU A 161 -23.56 -12.02 -4.58
CA LEU A 161 -24.24 -11.38 -3.44
C LEU A 161 -24.19 -9.85 -3.47
N GLY A 162 -23.70 -9.26 -4.57
CA GLY A 162 -23.53 -7.82 -4.70
C GLY A 162 -24.70 -7.13 -5.40
N ILE A 163 -25.06 -5.94 -4.93
CA ILE A 163 -26.05 -5.06 -5.58
C ILE A 163 -25.32 -4.33 -6.72
N PRO A 164 -25.81 -4.37 -7.97
CA PRO A 164 -25.18 -3.64 -9.07
C PRO A 164 -25.23 -2.13 -8.81
N LEU A 165 -24.12 -1.45 -9.07
CA LEU A 165 -24.03 0.01 -8.96
C LEU A 165 -24.50 0.68 -10.26
N PRO A 166 -25.04 1.92 -10.19
CA PRO A 166 -25.46 2.64 -11.39
C PRO A 166 -24.30 2.86 -12.36
N GLU A 167 -24.51 2.52 -13.63
CA GLU A 167 -23.51 2.68 -14.70
C GLU A 167 -23.03 4.13 -14.85
N GLY A 168 -23.88 5.11 -14.53
CA GLY A 168 -23.53 6.54 -14.56
C GLY A 168 -22.34 6.91 -13.67
N LEU A 169 -22.06 6.14 -12.61
CA LEU A 169 -20.86 6.35 -11.77
C LEU A 169 -19.56 5.99 -12.51
N TYR A 170 -19.64 5.12 -13.52
CA TYR A 170 -18.50 4.67 -14.34
C TYR A 170 -18.47 5.40 -15.68
N ALA A 171 -19.31 6.42 -15.90
CA ALA A 171 -19.34 7.14 -17.17
C ALA A 171 -18.09 8.00 -17.43
N SER A 172 -17.27 8.26 -16.40
CA SER A 172 -16.12 9.17 -16.49
C SER A 172 -14.88 8.60 -15.80
N ALA A 173 -13.73 8.70 -16.48
CA ALA A 173 -12.42 8.35 -15.91
C ALA A 173 -12.04 9.21 -14.69
N TRP A 174 -12.66 10.39 -14.50
CA TRP A 174 -12.37 11.28 -13.38
C TRP A 174 -12.74 10.70 -12.01
N LEU A 175 -13.65 9.72 -11.97
CA LEU A 175 -14.06 9.03 -10.75
C LEU A 175 -13.21 7.78 -10.46
N ALA A 176 -12.24 7.46 -11.32
CA ALA A 176 -11.35 6.32 -11.14
C ALA A 176 -10.55 6.38 -9.83
N PRO A 177 -10.02 7.53 -9.37
CA PRO A 177 -9.37 7.62 -8.06
C PRO A 177 -10.27 7.23 -6.89
N LEU A 178 -11.59 7.48 -6.99
CA LEU A 178 -12.55 7.11 -5.95
C LEU A 178 -12.87 5.61 -5.94
N GLY A 179 -12.65 4.90 -7.04
CA GLY A 179 -12.99 3.49 -7.22
C GLY A 179 -13.99 3.21 -8.33
N PHE A 180 -14.32 4.19 -9.17
CA PHE A 180 -15.20 4.01 -10.32
C PHE A 180 -14.40 4.20 -11.62
N PRO A 181 -13.63 3.18 -12.05
CA PRO A 181 -12.86 3.27 -13.28
C PRO A 181 -13.82 3.30 -14.48
N GLY A 182 -13.89 4.46 -15.15
CA GLY A 182 -14.70 4.62 -16.37
C GLY A 182 -13.94 4.29 -17.66
N PRO A 183 -14.60 4.36 -18.82
CA PRO A 183 -13.97 4.13 -20.11
C PRO A 183 -12.72 5.00 -20.32
N GLY A 184 -11.65 4.38 -20.84
CA GLY A 184 -10.38 5.06 -21.13
C GLY A 184 -9.49 5.33 -19.92
N PHE A 185 -9.88 4.90 -18.71
CA PHE A 185 -8.98 4.90 -17.57
C PHE A 185 -8.07 3.66 -17.59
N GLU A 186 -6.77 3.89 -17.62
CA GLU A 186 -5.75 2.84 -17.52
C GLU A 186 -4.67 3.27 -16.51
N SER A 187 -4.21 2.30 -15.73
CA SER A 187 -3.12 2.48 -14.76
C SER A 187 -2.49 1.13 -14.47
N SER A 188 -1.20 0.95 -14.76
CA SER A 188 -0.49 -0.31 -14.51
C SER A 188 -0.37 -0.66 -13.01
N ASP A 189 -0.50 0.34 -12.15
CA ASP A 189 -0.69 0.20 -10.70
C ASP A 189 -2.00 0.91 -10.35
N TYR A 190 -3.04 0.18 -9.96
CA TYR A 190 -4.36 0.75 -9.64
C TYR A 190 -4.84 0.38 -8.24
N PHE A 191 -4.75 1.35 -7.32
CA PHE A 191 -5.24 1.24 -5.95
C PHE A 191 -6.25 2.36 -5.66
N PRO A 192 -7.54 2.16 -5.97
CA PRO A 192 -8.56 3.18 -5.74
C PRO A 192 -8.80 3.48 -4.25
N MET A 193 -9.44 4.61 -3.96
CA MET A 193 -9.87 4.94 -2.59
C MET A 193 -10.79 3.86 -2.03
N LEU A 194 -11.85 3.47 -2.74
CA LEU A 194 -12.71 2.37 -2.34
C LEU A 194 -12.20 1.05 -2.93
N PRO A 195 -11.99 -0.01 -2.12
CA PRO A 195 -12.25 -0.13 -0.67
C PRO A 195 -11.06 0.22 0.23
N TRP A 196 -9.88 0.49 -0.34
CA TRP A 196 -8.60 0.48 0.36
C TRP A 196 -8.45 1.54 1.46
N ILE A 197 -9.20 2.64 1.37
CA ILE A 197 -9.25 3.70 2.39
C ILE A 197 -9.63 3.13 3.76
N PHE A 198 -10.47 2.10 3.81
CA PHE A 198 -10.88 1.47 5.05
C PHE A 198 -9.75 0.64 5.68
N VAL A 199 -8.87 0.06 4.87
CA VAL A 199 -7.67 -0.64 5.36
C VAL A 199 -6.70 0.37 5.98
N PHE A 200 -6.45 1.48 5.29
CA PHE A 200 -5.64 2.56 5.83
C PHE A 200 -6.24 3.14 7.12
N ALA A 201 -7.55 3.43 7.13
CA ALA A 201 -8.27 3.97 8.28
C ALA A 201 -8.30 3.00 9.47
N ALA A 202 -8.50 1.70 9.26
CA ALA A 202 -8.33 0.69 10.31
C ALA A 202 -6.93 0.78 10.94
N GLY A 203 -5.91 0.97 10.10
CA GLY A 203 -4.54 1.23 10.52
C GLY A 203 -4.40 2.49 11.38
N THR A 204 -5.06 3.60 11.02
CA THR A 204 -4.99 4.82 11.83
C THR A 204 -5.68 4.67 13.19
N PHE A 205 -6.76 3.89 13.29
CA PHE A 205 -7.37 3.58 14.58
C PHE A 205 -6.46 2.73 15.45
N VAL A 206 -5.88 1.65 14.92
CA VAL A 206 -4.89 0.82 15.63
C VAL A 206 -3.63 1.60 15.98
N GLY A 207 -3.24 2.57 15.14
CA GLY A 207 -2.13 3.49 15.37
C GLY A 207 -2.25 4.31 16.65
N LYS A 208 -3.46 4.51 17.21
CA LYS A 208 -3.63 5.13 18.53
C LYS A 208 -3.02 4.30 19.66
N LEU A 209 -3.06 2.97 19.55
CA LEU A 209 -2.36 2.09 20.49
C LEU A 209 -0.84 2.25 20.34
N ALA A 210 -0.34 2.32 19.11
CA ALA A 210 1.08 2.53 18.85
C ALA A 210 1.56 3.87 19.41
N GLY A 211 0.82 4.96 19.18
CA GLY A 211 1.13 6.29 19.71
C GLY A 211 1.06 6.38 21.25
N ALA A 212 0.15 5.62 21.87
CA ALA A 212 0.11 5.45 23.33
C ALA A 212 1.16 4.45 23.86
N GLY A 213 1.98 3.88 22.96
CA GLY A 213 2.99 2.88 23.29
C GLY A 213 2.41 1.57 23.84
N ARG A 214 1.16 1.25 23.55
CA ARG A 214 0.44 0.08 24.09
C ARG A 214 0.59 -1.19 23.24
N PHE A 215 1.55 -1.21 22.32
CA PHE A 215 1.87 -2.42 21.57
C PHE A 215 2.59 -3.44 22.46
N PRO A 216 2.51 -4.75 22.15
CA PRO A 216 3.24 -5.78 22.89
C PRO A 216 4.75 -5.54 22.85
N GLU A 217 5.49 -5.94 23.88
CA GLU A 217 6.95 -5.73 23.96
C GLU A 217 7.71 -6.33 22.77
N ILE A 218 7.22 -7.45 22.23
CA ILE A 218 7.81 -8.11 21.07
C ILE A 218 7.88 -7.18 19.84
N ALA A 219 6.95 -6.22 19.74
CA ALA A 219 6.89 -5.27 18.63
C ALA A 219 8.05 -4.25 18.65
N TYR A 220 8.67 -4.06 19.82
CA TYR A 220 9.79 -3.15 20.05
C TYR A 220 11.15 -3.86 19.98
N ARG A 221 11.19 -5.17 19.72
CA ARG A 221 12.42 -5.93 19.49
C ARG A 221 12.46 -6.37 18.04
N SER A 222 13.60 -6.17 17.37
CA SER A 222 13.77 -6.69 16.01
C SER A 222 13.86 -8.21 16.06
N GLN A 223 12.98 -8.89 15.31
CA GLN A 223 12.96 -10.33 15.16
C GLN A 223 13.75 -10.75 13.92
N VAL A 224 13.63 -9.98 12.83
CA VAL A 224 14.25 -10.26 11.54
C VAL A 224 14.89 -8.96 11.01
N PRO A 225 16.15 -8.65 11.39
CA PRO A 225 16.81 -7.38 11.06
C PRO A 225 16.87 -7.06 9.57
N VAL A 226 16.96 -8.10 8.72
CA VAL A 226 16.94 -7.98 7.27
C VAL A 226 15.60 -7.38 6.80
N LEU A 227 14.47 -7.94 7.25
CA LEU A 227 13.15 -7.40 6.91
C LEU A 227 12.97 -5.99 7.47
N SER A 228 13.52 -5.70 8.64
CA SER A 228 13.52 -4.33 9.18
C SER A 228 14.25 -3.36 8.25
N TRP A 229 15.38 -3.77 7.65
CA TRP A 229 16.09 -2.97 6.65
C TRP A 229 15.22 -2.72 5.40
N PHE A 230 14.59 -3.76 4.85
CA PHE A 230 13.64 -3.60 3.72
C PHE A 230 12.54 -2.59 4.06
N GLY A 231 11.96 -2.66 5.26
CA GLY A 231 10.92 -1.73 5.70
C GLY A 231 11.38 -0.28 5.83
N ARG A 232 12.62 -0.06 6.24
CA ARG A 232 13.23 1.28 6.34
C ARG A 232 13.46 1.91 4.97
N HIS A 233 13.81 1.09 3.99
CA HIS A 233 14.07 1.53 2.62
C HIS A 233 12.89 1.29 1.66
N ALA A 234 11.71 1.00 2.21
CA ALA A 234 10.53 0.59 1.46
C ALA A 234 10.17 1.51 0.29
N LEU A 235 10.24 2.84 0.47
CA LEU A 235 9.92 3.79 -0.60
C LEU A 235 10.93 3.71 -1.76
N VAL A 236 12.23 3.61 -1.44
CA VAL A 236 13.28 3.50 -2.47
C VAL A 236 13.13 2.18 -3.21
N LEU A 237 12.97 1.09 -2.48
CA LEU A 237 12.74 -0.24 -3.07
C LEU A 237 11.47 -0.24 -3.94
N TYR A 238 10.39 0.39 -3.49
CA TYR A 238 9.17 0.56 -4.28
C TYR A 238 9.41 1.35 -5.57
N LEU A 239 10.22 2.41 -5.57
CA LEU A 239 10.45 3.18 -6.79
C LEU A 239 11.35 2.44 -7.80
N PHE A 240 12.35 1.72 -7.31
CA PHE A 240 13.38 1.13 -8.17
C PHE A 240 13.16 -0.35 -8.49
N HIS A 241 12.22 -1.06 -7.86
CA HIS A 241 12.03 -2.48 -8.14
C HIS A 241 11.73 -2.75 -9.60
N GLN A 242 10.76 -2.06 -10.22
CA GLN A 242 10.35 -2.35 -11.60
C GLN A 242 11.49 -2.09 -12.62
N PRO A 243 12.19 -0.95 -12.60
CA PRO A 243 13.34 -0.73 -13.49
C PRO A 243 14.48 -1.73 -13.27
N VAL A 244 14.76 -2.08 -12.01
CA VAL A 244 15.84 -3.04 -11.67
C VAL A 244 15.47 -4.44 -12.14
N ILE A 245 14.24 -4.90 -11.88
CA ILE A 245 13.75 -6.20 -12.33
C ILE A 245 13.84 -6.28 -13.86
N TYR A 246 13.33 -5.26 -14.56
CA TYR A 246 13.38 -5.21 -16.01
C TYR A 246 14.82 -5.27 -16.56
N GLY A 247 15.72 -4.45 -16.00
CA GLY A 247 17.14 -4.44 -16.39
C GLY A 247 17.85 -5.77 -16.14
N LEU A 248 17.58 -6.43 -15.01
CA LEU A 248 18.12 -7.77 -14.72
C LEU A 248 17.62 -8.82 -15.70
N CYS A 249 16.32 -8.82 -16.02
CA CYS A 249 15.79 -9.75 -17.01
C CYS A 249 16.39 -9.52 -18.41
N LEU A 250 16.61 -8.26 -18.81
CA LEU A 250 17.29 -7.93 -20.08
C LEU A 250 18.72 -8.50 -20.12
N LEU A 251 19.49 -8.32 -19.05
CA LEU A 251 20.85 -8.85 -18.94
C LEU A 251 20.86 -10.39 -19.02
N LEU A 252 19.92 -11.05 -18.35
CA LEU A 252 19.78 -12.51 -18.40
C LEU A 252 19.43 -13.01 -19.81
N LYS A 253 18.51 -12.33 -20.51
CA LYS A 253 18.17 -12.65 -21.90
C LYS A 253 19.36 -12.49 -22.83
N GLN A 254 20.10 -11.40 -22.69
CA GLN A 254 21.29 -11.15 -23.47
C GLN A 254 22.37 -12.22 -23.20
N ALA A 255 22.63 -12.54 -21.93
CA ALA A 255 23.56 -13.60 -21.56
C ALA A 255 23.13 -14.96 -22.16
N ALA A 256 21.86 -15.33 -22.06
CA ALA A 256 21.35 -16.57 -22.63
C ALA A 256 21.59 -16.64 -24.15
N SER A 257 21.38 -15.54 -24.88
CA SER A 257 21.63 -15.47 -26.33
C SER A 257 23.10 -15.61 -26.74
N TYR A 258 24.06 -15.39 -25.83
CA TYR A 258 25.48 -15.65 -26.09
C TYR A 258 25.87 -17.13 -25.92
N PHE A 259 25.07 -17.92 -25.19
CA PHE A 259 25.35 -19.33 -24.90
C PHE A 259 24.52 -20.32 -25.73
N SER A 260 23.57 -19.82 -26.54
CA SER A 260 22.72 -20.58 -27.47
C SER A 260 23.09 -20.28 -28.91
#